data_AF-A0A3C2B181-F1
#
_entry.id   AF-A0A3C2B181-F1
#
_cell.length_a   1.000
_cell.length_b   1.000
_cell.length_c   1.000
_cell.angle_alpha   90.00
_cell.angle_beta   90.00
_cell.angle_gamma   90.00
#
_symmetry.space_group_name_H-M   'P 1'
#
loop_
_entity.id
_entity.type
_entity.pdbx_description
1 polymer ?
#
loop_
_entity_poly.entity_id
_entity_poly.type
_entity_poly.pdbx_seq_one_letter_code
_entity_poly.pdbx_strand_id
1 'polypeptide(L)'
;MNGVAMLALQSVDTALEAVANRRPRLPELAAHRAATDAMQQWKARTAAVQQRIAAAQAAIDAAEAGAQEITTKRSRLEAQLKTVIAPREAEALMNQIATLNAQRSELDDQELEALEQQAVAEAELRSEE
;
A
#
# COMPACT_ATOMS: atom_id res chain seq x y z
N MET A 1 74.27 -0.95 1.67
CA MET A 1 72.79 -1.04 1.53
C MET A 1 72.25 -1.97 2.61
N ASN A 2 71.26 -1.54 3.37
CA ASN A 2 70.83 -2.20 4.59
C ASN A 2 69.78 -3.29 4.29
N GLY A 3 70.23 -4.46 3.82
CA GLY A 3 69.35 -5.54 3.33
C GLY A 3 68.33 -6.04 4.35
N VAL A 4 68.63 -5.93 5.65
CA VAL A 4 67.70 -6.26 6.74
C VAL A 4 66.48 -5.33 6.75
N ALA A 5 66.68 -4.03 6.52
CA ALA A 5 65.59 -3.06 6.45
C ALA A 5 64.70 -3.31 5.22
N MET A 6 65.31 -3.75 4.11
CA MET A 6 64.57 -4.06 2.88
C MET A 6 63.71 -5.33 3.02
N LEU A 7 64.23 -6.37 3.68
CA LEU A 7 63.48 -7.59 4.00
C LEU A 7 62.33 -7.32 4.98
N ALA A 8 62.56 -6.47 5.98
CA ALA A 8 61.52 -6.05 6.92
C ALA A 8 60.37 -5.33 6.18
N LEU A 9 60.69 -4.38 5.29
CA LEU A 9 59.70 -3.69 4.46
C LEU A 9 58.92 -4.67 3.57
N GLN A 10 59.62 -5.56 2.87
CA GLN A 10 58.98 -6.58 2.03
C GLN A 10 58.03 -7.48 2.83
N SER A 11 58.39 -7.84 4.06
CA SER A 11 57.52 -8.65 4.92
C SER A 11 56.21 -7.92 5.31
N VAL A 12 56.29 -6.61 5.55
CA VAL A 12 55.12 -5.76 5.85
C VAL A 12 54.25 -5.60 4.60
N ASP A 13 54.85 -5.35 3.44
CA ASP A 13 54.12 -5.23 2.17
C ASP A 13 53.37 -6.52 1.83
N THR A 14 54.02 -7.67 2.01
CA THR A 14 53.39 -8.98 1.77
C THR A 14 52.22 -9.22 2.74
N ALA A 15 52.36 -8.85 4.01
CA ALA A 15 51.30 -8.97 4.99
C ALA A 15 50.12 -8.04 4.68
N LEU A 16 50.40 -6.81 4.24
CA LEU A 16 49.39 -5.85 3.79
C LEU A 16 48.62 -6.37 2.57
N GLU A 17 49.32 -6.92 1.58
CA GLU A 17 48.70 -7.49 0.38
C GLU A 17 47.84 -8.73 0.72
N ALA A 18 48.29 -9.57 1.65
CA ALA A 18 47.51 -10.71 2.14
C ALA A 18 46.22 -10.28 2.83
N VAL A 19 46.27 -9.24 3.67
CA VAL A 19 45.08 -8.66 4.33
C VAL A 19 44.16 -8.00 3.30
N ALA A 20 44.72 -7.24 2.36
CA ALA A 20 43.96 -6.57 1.30
C ALA A 20 43.18 -7.59 0.45
N ASN A 21 43.80 -8.73 0.13
CA ASN A 21 43.16 -9.81 -0.63
C ASN A 21 42.13 -10.60 0.19
N ARG A 22 42.35 -10.77 1.50
CA ARG A 22 41.44 -11.53 2.38
C ARG A 22 40.21 -10.73 2.77
N ARG A 23 40.36 -9.43 3.04
CA ARG A 23 39.27 -8.54 3.49
C ARG A 23 38.00 -8.63 2.64
N PRO A 24 38.02 -8.53 1.29
CA PRO A 24 36.80 -8.63 0.49
C PRO A 24 36.20 -10.04 0.41
N ARG A 25 36.98 -11.08 0.75
CA ARG A 25 36.55 -12.50 0.74
C ARG A 25 36.06 -12.98 2.12
N LEU A 26 36.01 -12.10 3.11
CA LEU A 26 35.52 -12.42 4.44
C LEU A 26 34.05 -12.87 4.37
N PRO A 27 33.71 -14.07 4.87
CA PRO A 27 32.34 -14.56 4.87
C PRO A 27 31.39 -13.63 5.66
N GLU A 28 31.91 -12.89 6.65
CA GLU A 28 31.17 -11.92 7.43
C GLU A 28 30.67 -10.74 6.57
N LEU A 29 31.45 -10.31 5.57
CA LEU A 29 31.00 -9.27 4.62
C LEU A 29 29.90 -9.80 3.69
N ALA A 30 30.02 -11.05 3.24
CA ALA A 30 28.99 -11.69 2.43
C ALA A 30 27.69 -11.88 3.24
N ALA A 31 27.79 -12.35 4.48
CA ALA A 31 26.67 -12.51 5.39
C ALA A 31 26.01 -11.17 5.73
N HIS A 32 26.81 -10.13 6.02
CA HIS A 32 26.30 -8.78 6.26
C HIS A 32 25.53 -8.23 5.05
N ARG A 33 26.08 -8.38 3.84
CA ARG A 33 25.39 -7.96 2.61
C ARG A 33 24.08 -8.72 2.42
N ALA A 34 24.10 -10.04 2.53
CA ALA A 34 22.90 -10.86 2.41
C ALA A 34 21.83 -10.48 3.43
N ALA A 35 22.20 -10.24 4.70
CA ALA A 35 21.28 -9.79 5.73
C ALA A 35 20.72 -8.39 5.45
N THR A 36 21.56 -7.47 4.96
CA THR A 36 21.14 -6.13 4.56
C THR A 36 20.15 -6.19 3.41
N ASP A 37 20.43 -6.99 2.38
CA ASP A 37 19.56 -7.14 1.22
C ASP A 37 18.23 -7.78 1.62
N ALA A 38 18.23 -8.80 2.48
CA ALA A 38 17.02 -9.41 3.02
C ALA A 38 16.18 -8.41 3.82
N MET A 39 16.82 -7.59 4.67
CA MET A 39 16.14 -6.52 5.42
C MET A 39 15.50 -5.49 4.49
N GLN A 40 16.20 -5.07 3.42
CA GLN A 40 15.64 -4.12 2.46
C GLN A 40 14.47 -4.71 1.68
N GLN A 41 14.56 -5.98 1.28
CA GLN A 41 13.45 -6.68 0.62
C GLN A 41 12.22 -6.78 1.52
N TRP A 42 12.40 -7.14 2.80
CA TRP A 42 11.31 -7.17 3.77
C TRP A 42 10.67 -5.80 3.93
N LYS A 43 11.47 -4.74 4.15
CA LYS A 43 10.96 -3.36 4.22
C LYS A 43 10.16 -2.95 2.99
N ALA A 44 10.64 -3.31 1.80
CA ALA A 44 9.97 -2.98 0.55
C ALA A 44 8.61 -3.70 0.43
N ARG A 45 8.53 -4.97 0.86
CA ARG A 45 7.26 -5.73 0.88
C ARG A 45 6.28 -5.12 1.87
N THR A 46 6.71 -4.89 3.10
CA THR A 46 5.87 -4.27 4.14
C THR A 46 5.34 -2.90 3.68
N ALA A 47 6.19 -2.06 3.07
CA ALA A 47 5.77 -0.77 2.54
C ALA A 47 4.73 -0.91 1.40
N ALA A 48 4.89 -1.90 0.52
CA ALA A 48 3.94 -2.16 -0.56
C ALA A 48 2.57 -2.63 -0.02
N VAL A 49 2.57 -3.50 1.00
CA VAL A 49 1.33 -3.94 1.66
C VAL A 49 0.64 -2.78 2.37
N GLN A 50 1.39 -1.95 3.11
CA GLN A 50 0.85 -0.73 3.74
C GLN A 50 0.25 0.25 2.73
N GLN A 51 0.87 0.39 1.55
CA GLN A 51 0.32 1.23 0.49
C GLN A 51 -1.01 0.68 -0.04
N ARG A 52 -1.15 -0.65 -0.16
CA ARG A 52 -2.42 -1.29 -0.56
C ARG A 52 -3.52 -1.07 0.47
N ILE A 53 -3.20 -1.19 1.76
CA ILE A 53 -4.14 -0.89 2.86
C ILE A 53 -4.59 0.57 2.77
N ALA A 54 -3.67 1.51 2.62
CA ALA A 54 -3.99 2.93 2.51
C ALA A 54 -4.86 3.25 1.27
N ALA A 55 -4.59 2.59 0.14
CA ALA A 55 -5.39 2.76 -1.07
C ALA A 55 -6.81 2.20 -0.90
N ALA A 56 -6.96 1.02 -0.27
CA ALA A 56 -8.26 0.44 0.04
C ALA A 56 -9.07 1.32 1.01
N GLN A 57 -8.42 1.85 2.05
CA GLN A 57 -9.06 2.80 2.97
C GLN A 57 -9.55 4.06 2.25
N ALA A 58 -8.74 4.62 1.35
CA ALA A 58 -9.15 5.80 0.57
C ALA A 58 -10.35 5.50 -0.35
N ALA A 59 -10.46 4.27 -0.88
CA ALA A 59 -11.60 3.85 -1.68
C ALA A 59 -12.88 3.71 -0.84
N ILE A 60 -12.77 3.15 0.37
CA ILE A 60 -13.87 3.06 1.34
C ILE A 60 -14.38 4.46 1.69
N ASP A 61 -13.47 5.37 2.09
CA ASP A 61 -13.84 6.74 2.47
C ASP A 61 -14.55 7.47 1.31
N ALA A 62 -14.11 7.24 0.07
CA ALA A 62 -14.73 7.82 -1.11
C ALA A 62 -16.12 7.24 -1.40
N ALA A 63 -16.30 5.92 -1.26
CA ALA A 63 -17.57 5.24 -1.43
C ALA A 63 -18.60 5.71 -0.37
N GLU A 64 -18.20 5.76 0.91
CA GLU A 64 -19.03 6.25 2.00
C GLU A 64 -19.48 7.71 1.78
N ALA A 65 -18.54 8.58 1.40
CA ALA A 65 -18.85 9.98 1.10
C ALA A 65 -19.85 10.09 -0.06
N GLY A 66 -19.66 9.31 -1.13
CA GLY A 66 -20.57 9.24 -2.26
C GLY A 66 -21.96 8.73 -1.87
N ALA A 67 -22.04 7.67 -1.06
CA ALA A 67 -23.29 7.11 -0.57
C ALA A 67 -24.06 8.11 0.30
N GLN A 68 -23.35 8.89 1.12
CA GLN A 68 -23.94 9.94 1.95
C GLN A 68 -24.49 11.10 1.12
N GLU A 69 -23.78 11.52 0.06
CA GLU A 69 -24.28 12.51 -0.89
C GLU A 69 -25.56 12.04 -1.59
N ILE A 70 -25.57 10.80 -2.07
CA ILE A 70 -26.73 10.21 -2.73
C ILE A 70 -27.91 10.14 -1.75
N THR A 71 -27.67 9.72 -0.52
CA THR A 71 -28.69 9.65 0.54
C THR A 71 -29.32 11.02 0.79
N THR A 72 -28.49 12.08 0.84
CA THR A 72 -28.96 13.47 0.99
C THR A 72 -29.79 13.92 -0.21
N LYS A 73 -29.32 13.67 -1.44
CA LYS A 73 -30.05 13.98 -2.68
C LYS A 73 -31.38 13.25 -2.75
N ARG A 74 -31.40 11.96 -2.39
CA ARG A 74 -32.60 11.12 -2.37
C ARG A 74 -33.63 11.64 -1.39
N SER A 75 -33.22 11.97 -0.16
CA SER A 75 -34.12 12.54 0.86
C SER A 75 -34.79 13.82 0.39
N ARG A 76 -34.04 14.69 -0.31
CA ARG A 76 -34.59 15.91 -0.91
C ARG A 76 -35.63 15.60 -2.01
N LEU A 77 -35.36 14.65 -2.91
CA LEU A 77 -36.30 14.27 -3.96
C LEU A 77 -37.56 13.60 -3.38
N GLU A 78 -37.41 12.76 -2.35
CA GLU A 78 -38.53 12.16 -1.63
C GLU A 78 -39.42 13.21 -0.96
N ALA A 79 -38.82 14.27 -0.39
CA ALA A 79 -39.57 15.39 0.15
C ALA A 79 -40.33 16.17 -0.94
N GLN A 80 -39.71 16.38 -2.10
CA GLN A 80 -40.36 17.02 -3.26
C GLN A 80 -41.53 16.18 -3.77
N LEU A 81 -41.35 14.86 -3.89
CA LEU A 81 -42.38 13.93 -4.37
C LEU A 81 -43.67 14.01 -3.55
N LYS A 82 -43.58 14.22 -2.22
CA LYS A 82 -44.74 14.37 -1.33
C LYS A 82 -45.57 15.63 -1.61
N THR A 83 -44.98 16.63 -2.26
CA THR A 83 -45.62 17.93 -2.54
C THR A 83 -46.10 18.07 -3.99
N VAL A 84 -45.67 17.16 -4.86
CA VAL A 84 -46.02 17.19 -6.30
C VAL A 84 -47.46 16.72 -6.49
N ILE A 85 -48.22 17.51 -7.26
CA ILE A 85 -49.62 17.23 -7.60
C ILE A 85 -49.74 16.68 -9.03
N ALA A 86 -48.77 17.00 -9.90
CA ALA A 86 -48.77 16.59 -11.30
C ALA A 86 -48.24 15.15 -11.49
N PRO A 87 -49.02 14.22 -12.09
CA PRO A 87 -48.61 12.81 -12.24
C PRO A 87 -47.29 12.62 -13.00
N ARG A 88 -47.08 13.41 -14.07
CA ARG A 88 -45.86 13.34 -14.89
C ARG A 88 -44.60 13.76 -14.14
N GLU A 89 -44.71 14.77 -13.27
CA GLU A 89 -43.57 15.22 -12.45
C GLU A 89 -43.26 14.19 -11.36
N ALA A 90 -44.28 13.54 -10.81
CA ALA A 90 -44.09 12.46 -9.85
C ALA A 90 -43.34 11.26 -10.47
N GLU A 91 -43.73 10.84 -11.69
CA GLU A 91 -43.01 9.79 -12.44
C GLU A 91 -41.55 10.17 -12.71
N ALA A 92 -41.28 11.41 -13.10
CA ALA A 92 -39.92 11.90 -13.32
C ALA A 92 -39.07 11.84 -12.04
N LEU A 93 -39.61 12.28 -10.90
CA LEU A 93 -38.94 12.21 -9.60
C LEU A 93 -38.71 10.76 -9.15
N MET A 94 -39.69 9.87 -9.34
CA MET A 94 -39.54 8.44 -9.03
C MET A 94 -38.42 7.79 -9.85
N ASN A 95 -38.34 8.09 -11.15
CA ASN A 95 -37.25 7.60 -12.00
C ASN A 95 -35.89 8.10 -11.53
N GLN A 96 -35.77 9.38 -11.15
CA GLN A 96 -34.53 9.92 -10.59
C GLN A 96 -34.14 9.23 -9.27
N ILE A 97 -35.10 9.00 -8.37
CA ILE A 97 -34.87 8.26 -7.13
C ILE A 97 -34.41 6.83 -7.42
N ALA A 98 -35.00 6.16 -8.41
CA ALA A 98 -34.59 4.82 -8.82
C ALA A 98 -33.14 4.80 -9.34
N THR A 99 -32.75 5.80 -10.15
CA THR A 99 -31.37 5.96 -10.61
C THR A 99 -30.40 6.17 -9.45
N LEU A 100 -30.76 7.04 -8.49
CA LEU A 100 -29.93 7.27 -7.29
C LEU A 100 -29.79 6.00 -6.44
N ASN A 101 -30.85 5.19 -6.31
CA ASN A 101 -30.77 3.92 -5.58
C ASN A 101 -29.84 2.91 -6.28
N ALA A 102 -29.88 2.85 -7.62
CA ALA A 102 -28.94 2.01 -8.37
C ALA A 102 -27.49 2.46 -8.19
N GLN A 103 -27.23 3.78 -8.24
CA GLN A 103 -25.90 4.34 -7.98
C GLN A 103 -25.43 4.08 -6.56
N ARG A 104 -26.32 4.14 -5.56
CA ARG A 104 -25.97 3.81 -4.18
C ARG A 104 -25.62 2.33 -4.03
N SER A 105 -26.39 1.43 -4.65
CA SER A 105 -26.08 0.00 -4.62
C SER A 105 -24.70 -0.29 -5.22
N GLU A 106 -24.36 0.37 -6.32
CA GLU A 106 -23.04 0.25 -6.94
C GLU A 106 -21.91 0.75 -6.01
N LEU A 107 -22.13 1.85 -5.29
CA LEU A 107 -21.16 2.32 -4.28
C LEU A 107 -21.05 1.36 -3.10
N ASP A 108 -22.16 0.80 -2.63
CA ASP A 108 -22.18 -0.20 -1.55
C ASP A 108 -21.37 -1.46 -1.99
N ASP A 109 -21.49 -1.89 -3.25
CA ASP A 109 -20.71 -3.01 -3.80
C ASP A 109 -19.21 -2.69 -3.91
N GLN A 110 -18.86 -1.46 -4.34
CA GLN A 110 -17.47 -0.98 -4.40
C GLN A 110 -16.83 -0.87 -3.00
N GLU A 111 -17.59 -0.40 -2.01
CA GLU A 111 -17.15 -0.35 -0.62
C GLU A 111 -16.84 -1.75 -0.09
N LEU A 112 -17.72 -2.72 -0.36
CA LEU A 112 -17.55 -4.10 0.07
C LEU A 112 -16.29 -4.73 -0.55
N GLU A 113 -16.04 -4.49 -1.84
CA GLU A 113 -14.82 -4.96 -2.51
C GLU A 113 -13.57 -4.33 -1.88
N ALA A 114 -13.59 -3.03 -1.60
CA ALA A 114 -12.47 -2.34 -0.96
C ALA A 114 -12.19 -2.85 0.46
N LEU A 115 -13.25 -3.14 1.24
CA LEU A 115 -13.14 -3.77 2.56
C LEU A 115 -12.50 -5.16 2.48
N GLU A 116 -12.88 -5.97 1.50
CA GLU A 116 -12.26 -7.28 1.28
C GLU A 116 -10.77 -7.15 0.93
N GLN A 117 -10.42 -6.22 0.02
CA GLN A 117 -9.03 -5.95 -0.34
C GLN A 117 -8.19 -5.48 0.85
N GLN A 118 -8.76 -4.62 1.71
CA GLN A 118 -8.13 -4.17 2.95
C GLN A 118 -7.89 -5.35 3.90
N ALA A 119 -8.91 -6.18 4.14
CA ALA A 119 -8.82 -7.34 5.02
C ALA A 119 -7.74 -8.34 4.57
N VAL A 120 -7.66 -8.60 3.26
CA VAL A 120 -6.60 -9.45 2.68
C VAL A 120 -5.22 -8.85 2.89
N ALA A 121 -5.05 -7.55 2.64
CA ALA A 121 -3.76 -6.87 2.81
C ALA A 121 -3.33 -6.80 4.29
N GLU A 122 -4.26 -6.60 5.22
CA GLU A 122 -3.98 -6.65 6.66
C GLU A 122 -3.62 -8.07 7.14
N ALA A 123 -4.25 -9.10 6.58
CA ALA A 123 -3.90 -10.48 6.88
C ALA A 123 -2.50 -10.84 6.37
N GLU A 124 -2.14 -10.36 5.18
CA GLU A 124 -0.79 -10.48 4.62
C GLU A 124 0.24 -9.82 5.54
N LEU A 125 -0.01 -8.57 5.96
CA LEU A 125 0.87 -7.83 6.87
C LEU A 125 1.08 -8.58 8.20
N ARG A 126 0.00 -9.09 8.80
CA ARG A 126 0.05 -9.85 10.06
C ARG A 126 0.80 -11.18 9.93
N SER A 127 0.81 -11.77 8.74
CA SER A 127 1.58 -13.00 8.49
C SER A 127 3.08 -12.75 8.31
N GLU A 128 3.48 -11.50 8.06
CA GLU A 128 4.88 -11.08 7.96
C GLU A 128 5.49 -10.60 9.29
N GLU A 129 4.66 -10.42 10.34
CA GLU A 129 5.06 -10.10 11.73
C GLU A 129 5.47 -11.35 12.53
#